data_AF-A0A523GN88-F1
#
_entry.id   AF-A0A523GN88-F1
#
_cell.length_a   1.000
_cell.length_b   1.000
_cell.length_c   1.000
_cell.angle_alpha   90.00
_cell.angle_beta   90.00
_cell.angle_gamma   90.00
#
_symmetry.space_group_name_H-M   'P 1'
#
loop_
_entity.id
_entity.type
_entity.pdbx_description
1 polymer ?
#
loop_
_entity_poly.entity_id
_entity_poly.type
_entity_poly.pdbx_seq_one_letter_code
_entity_poly.pdbx_strand_id
1 'polypeptide(L)'
;MKLVPVYIENAAIKKTLIAIAKDPVLQNGTKAEIKTSFNKRAQIDDISVVNEGDIEFNKENGQVVLSIIYSVKTPLFANISLYLDFNVRSDE
;
A
#
# COMPACT_ATOMS: atom_id res chain seq x y z
N MET A 1 6.91 4.67 -20.66
CA MET A 1 5.45 4.41 -20.71
C MET A 1 4.82 4.87 -19.40
N LYS A 2 3.73 5.65 -19.42
CA LYS A 2 3.16 6.30 -18.22
C LYS A 2 2.53 5.36 -17.19
N LEU A 3 2.34 4.08 -17.55
CA LEU A 3 1.87 3.03 -16.64
C LEU A 3 2.98 2.45 -15.75
N VAL A 4 4.24 2.49 -16.21
CA VAL A 4 5.36 1.90 -15.48
C VAL A 4 5.52 2.50 -14.07
N PRO A 5 5.46 3.84 -13.87
CA PRO A 5 5.51 4.42 -12.54
C PRO A 5 4.38 3.94 -11.61
N VAL A 6 3.15 3.82 -12.13
CA VAL A 6 1.99 3.37 -11.34
C VAL A 6 2.18 1.96 -10.81
N TYR A 7 2.70 1.05 -11.63
CA TYR A 7 2.97 -0.32 -11.20
C TYR A 7 4.17 -0.42 -10.25
N ILE A 8 5.19 0.43 -10.42
CA ILE A 8 6.33 0.50 -9.50
C ILE A 8 5.85 0.95 -8.11
N GLU A 9 5.04 1.99 -8.05
CA GLU A 9 4.50 2.51 -6.78
C GLU A 9 3.56 1.48 -6.12
N ASN A 10 2.69 0.81 -6.89
CA ASN A 10 1.88 -0.31 -6.39
C ASN A 10 2.74 -1.45 -5.81
N ALA A 11 3.85 -1.79 -6.47
CA ALA A 11 4.78 -2.80 -5.96
C ALA A 11 5.47 -2.35 -4.67
N ALA A 12 5.81 -1.06 -4.56
CA ALA A 12 6.36 -0.47 -3.34
C ALA A 12 5.36 -0.52 -2.17
N ILE A 13 4.09 -0.19 -2.43
CA ILE A 13 3.00 -0.33 -1.45
C ILE A 13 2.90 -1.77 -0.97
N LYS A 14 2.82 -2.74 -1.89
CA LYS A 14 2.74 -4.17 -1.54
C LYS A 14 3.93 -4.60 -0.68
N LYS A 15 5.15 -4.23 -1.07
CA LYS A 15 6.37 -4.55 -0.31
C LYS A 15 6.33 -3.96 1.10
N THR A 16 5.87 -2.71 1.24
CA THR A 16 5.74 -2.04 2.53
C THR A 16 4.72 -2.74 3.43
N LEU A 17 3.55 -3.10 2.91
CA LEU A 17 2.52 -3.82 3.67
C LEU A 17 3.02 -5.20 4.13
N ILE A 18 3.68 -5.95 3.26
CA ILE A 18 4.30 -7.24 3.61
C ILE A 18 5.36 -7.07 4.70
N ALA A 19 6.22 -6.04 4.60
CA ALA A 19 7.27 -5.80 5.57
C ALA A 19 6.72 -5.47 6.96
N ILE A 20 5.65 -4.69 7.02
CA ILE A 20 4.96 -4.35 8.28
C ILE A 20 4.25 -5.57 8.84
N ALA A 21 3.51 -6.31 8.00
CA ALA A 21 2.83 -7.52 8.42
C ALA A 21 3.83 -8.54 8.97
N LYS A 22 5.02 -8.70 8.35
CA LYS A 22 6.02 -9.67 8.82
C LYS A 22 6.87 -9.19 10.01
N ASP A 23 6.74 -7.94 10.43
CA ASP A 23 7.50 -7.40 11.55
C ASP A 23 6.98 -7.99 12.88
N PRO A 24 7.79 -8.76 13.62
CA PRO A 24 7.36 -9.42 14.86
C PRO A 24 6.89 -8.45 15.95
N VAL A 25 7.43 -7.22 15.96
CA VAL A 25 7.04 -6.18 16.90
C VAL A 25 5.65 -5.65 16.55
N LEU A 26 5.39 -5.46 15.26
CA LEU A 26 4.13 -4.88 14.77
C LEU A 26 2.98 -5.87 14.67
N GLN A 27 3.26 -7.18 14.65
CA GLN A 27 2.23 -8.23 14.75
C GLN A 27 1.34 -8.09 16.01
N ASN A 28 1.93 -7.60 17.11
CA ASN A 28 1.22 -7.27 18.34
C ASN A 28 1.11 -5.76 18.59
N GLY A 29 1.53 -4.95 17.61
CA GLY A 29 1.52 -3.51 17.68
C GLY A 29 0.11 -2.93 17.59
N THR A 30 -0.02 -1.71 18.08
CA THR A 30 -1.23 -0.90 17.94
C THR A 30 -1.39 -0.41 16.50
N LYS A 31 -2.63 -0.05 16.12
CA LYS A 31 -2.89 0.57 14.81
C LYS A 31 -2.04 1.84 14.61
N ALA A 32 -1.79 2.61 15.66
CA ALA A 32 -0.98 3.83 15.60
C ALA A 32 0.49 3.55 15.26
N GLU A 33 1.07 2.50 15.85
CA GLU A 33 2.45 2.07 15.55
C GLU A 33 2.57 1.62 14.10
N ILE A 34 1.60 0.83 13.61
CA ILE A 34 1.60 0.39 12.21
C ILE A 34 1.45 1.57 11.25
N LYS A 35 0.54 2.52 11.52
CA LYS A 35 0.39 3.73 10.70
C LYS A 35 1.68 4.55 10.63
N THR A 36 2.34 4.72 11.78
CA THR A 36 3.64 5.41 11.86
C THR A 36 4.71 4.66 11.06
N SER A 37 4.72 3.33 11.17
CA SER A 37 5.62 2.43 10.47
C SER A 37 5.44 2.49 8.94
N PHE A 38 4.19 2.57 8.49
CA PHE A 38 3.82 2.76 7.09
C PHE A 38 4.28 4.12 6.58
N ASN A 39 3.90 5.22 7.26
CA ASN A 39 4.22 6.58 6.81
C ASN A 39 5.75 6.76 6.63
N LYS A 40 6.56 6.26 7.58
CA LYS A 40 8.03 6.25 7.46
C LYS A 40 8.54 5.51 6.22
N ARG A 41 7.97 4.34 5.90
CA ARG A 41 8.37 3.55 4.71
C ARG A 41 7.85 4.18 3.43
N ALA A 42 6.63 4.70 3.43
CA ALA A 42 6.04 5.41 2.32
C ALA A 42 6.88 6.62 1.91
N GLN A 43 7.43 7.38 2.87
CA GLN A 43 8.37 8.46 2.58
C GLN A 43 9.70 7.99 1.96
N ILE A 44 10.19 6.81 2.34
CA ILE A 44 11.44 6.24 1.82
C ILE A 44 11.24 5.69 0.40
N ASP A 45 10.11 5.02 0.16
CA ASP A 45 9.78 4.36 -1.11
C ASP A 45 9.01 5.27 -2.09
N ASP A 46 8.90 6.58 -1.78
CA ASP A 46 8.21 7.62 -2.56
C ASP A 46 6.76 7.25 -2.93
N ILE A 47 6.04 6.71 -1.95
CA ILE A 47 4.62 6.37 -2.07
C ILE A 47 3.79 7.62 -1.74
N SER A 48 2.99 8.05 -2.70
CA SER A 48 2.17 9.27 -2.64
C SER A 48 0.70 9.05 -2.95
N VAL A 49 0.35 7.97 -3.65
CA VAL A 49 -1.02 7.67 -4.08
C VAL A 49 -1.95 7.17 -2.97
N VAL A 50 -1.39 6.77 -1.82
CA VAL A 50 -2.10 6.26 -0.64
C VAL A 50 -1.45 6.78 0.64
N ASN A 51 -2.20 6.81 1.73
CA ASN A 51 -1.73 7.24 3.05
C ASN A 51 -2.06 6.21 4.14
N GLU A 52 -1.58 6.44 5.36
CA GLU A 52 -1.81 5.54 6.51
C GLU A 52 -3.28 5.41 6.94
N GLY A 53 -4.15 6.32 6.50
CA GLY A 53 -5.59 6.28 6.70
C GLY A 53 -6.31 5.26 5.81
N ASP A 54 -5.72 4.93 4.66
CA ASP A 54 -6.28 3.97 3.69
C ASP A 54 -5.99 2.51 4.06
N ILE A 55 -5.19 2.29 5.12
CA ILE A 55 -4.83 0.96 5.60
C ILE A 55 -6.00 0.35 6.37
N GLU A 56 -6.52 -0.74 5.83
CA GLU A 56 -7.40 -1.66 6.53
C GLU A 56 -6.60 -2.72 7.28
N PHE A 57 -7.06 -3.00 8.50
CA PHE A 57 -6.39 -3.89 9.45
C PHE A 57 -7.27 -5.09 9.71
N ASN A 58 -6.80 -6.25 9.28
CA ASN A 58 -7.48 -7.52 9.50
C ASN A 58 -6.57 -8.48 10.27
N LYS A 59 -7.18 -9.40 11.01
CA LYS A 59 -6.48 -10.53 11.63
C LYS A 59 -7.07 -11.80 11.08
N GLU A 60 -6.30 -12.48 10.24
CA GLU A 60 -6.70 -13.75 9.62
C GLU A 60 -5.76 -14.85 10.12
N ASN A 61 -6.33 -15.94 10.64
CA ASN A 61 -5.55 -17.09 11.15
C ASN A 61 -4.48 -16.70 12.19
N GLY A 62 -4.74 -15.68 13.01
CA GLY A 62 -3.82 -15.18 14.02
C GLY A 62 -2.67 -14.31 13.50
N GLN A 63 -2.64 -13.99 12.20
CA GLN A 63 -1.65 -13.11 11.59
C GLN A 63 -2.29 -11.76 11.24
N VAL A 64 -1.53 -10.68 11.42
CA VAL A 64 -1.93 -9.36 10.93
C VAL A 64 -1.89 -9.34 9.41
N VAL A 65 -3.03 -9.04 8.79
CA VAL A 65 -3.19 -8.81 7.36
C VAL A 65 -3.53 -7.34 7.15
N LEU A 66 -2.75 -6.68 6.30
CA LEU A 66 -2.94 -5.28 5.94
C LEU A 66 -3.40 -5.19 4.50
N SER A 67 -4.39 -4.36 4.25
CA SER A 67 -4.92 -4.12 2.91
C SER A 67 -5.10 -2.65 2.61
N ILE A 68 -4.95 -2.27 1.35
CA ILE A 68 -5.25 -0.93 0.84
C ILE A 68 -6.00 -1.09 -0.48
N ILE A 69 -7.14 -0.41 -0.60
CA ILE A 69 -7.92 -0.32 -1.84
C ILE A 69 -7.90 1.13 -2.30
N TYR A 70 -7.47 1.36 -3.53
CA TYR A 70 -7.35 2.71 -4.08
C TYR A 70 -7.43 2.69 -5.61
N SER A 71 -7.67 3.87 -6.19
CA SER A 71 -7.78 4.02 -7.63
C SER A 71 -6.88 5.13 -8.14
N VAL A 72 -6.24 4.89 -9.29
CA VAL A 72 -5.33 5.86 -9.94
C VAL A 72 -5.86 6.21 -11.31
N LYS A 73 -5.98 7.52 -11.57
CA LYS A 73 -6.26 8.04 -12.92
C LYS A 73 -4.96 8.58 -13.53
N THR A 74 -4.52 8.00 -14.64
CA THR A 74 -3.30 8.43 -15.34
C THR A 74 -3.57 8.76 -16.81
N PRO A 75 -3.09 9.90 -17.34
CA PRO A 75 -3.25 10.23 -18.75
C PRO A 75 -2.41 9.29 -19.62
N LEU A 76 -2.97 8.78 -20.71
CA LEU A 76 -2.21 8.02 -21.70
C LEU A 76 -1.66 8.98 -22.78
N PHE A 77 -2.52 9.36 -23.72
CA PHE A 77 -2.23 10.24 -24.86
C PHE A 77 -3.48 11.04 -25.25
N ALA A 78 -3.27 12.25 -25.78
CA ALA A 78 -4.34 13.18 -26.15
C ALA A 78 -5.39 13.35 -25.03
N ASN A 79 -6.66 13.09 -25.32
CA ASN A 79 -7.79 13.16 -24.39
C ASN A 79 -8.13 11.81 -23.71
N ILE A 80 -7.23 10.83 -23.76
CA ILE A 80 -7.44 9.48 -23.20
C ILE A 80 -6.70 9.34 -21.87
N SER A 81 -7.39 8.82 -20.86
CA SER A 81 -6.82 8.44 -19.56
C SER A 81 -7.20 7.00 -19.23
N LEU A 82 -6.37 6.36 -18.42
CA LEU A 82 -6.69 5.11 -17.75
C LEU A 82 -7.15 5.39 -16.34
N TYR A 83 -8.07 4.56 -15.87
CA TYR A 83 -8.47 4.45 -14.48
C TYR A 83 -8.16 3.03 -14.05
N LEU A 84 -7.38 2.89 -12.99
CA LEU A 84 -6.87 1.62 -12.49
C LEU A 84 -7.32 1.47 -11.05
N ASP A 85 -8.02 0.38 -10.76
CA ASP A 85 -8.38 0.00 -9.40
C ASP A 85 -7.37 -1.02 -8.88
N PHE A 86 -6.82 -0.74 -7.71
CA PHE A 86 -5.88 -1.60 -7.02
C PHE A 86 -6.49 -2.08 -5.70
N ASN A 87 -6.32 -3.37 -5.43
CA ASN A 87 -6.54 -3.97 -4.13
C ASN A 87 -5.23 -4.67 -3.76
N VAL A 88 -4.54 -4.13 -2.77
CA VAL A 88 -3.24 -4.62 -2.34
C VAL A 88 -3.39 -5.22 -0.95
N ARG A 89 -3.04 -6.49 -0.80
CA ARG A 89 -3.03 -7.18 0.49
C ARG A 89 -1.65 -7.73 0.81
N SER A 90 -1.34 -7.84 2.10
CA SER A 90 -0.05 -8.35 2.58
C SER A 90 0.09 -9.88 2.55
N ASP A 91 -1.00 -10.60 2.34
CA ASP A 91 -1.10 -12.06 2.31
C ASP A 91 -1.14 -12.66 0.88
N GLU A 92 -1.26 -11.80 -0.14
CA GLU A 92 -1.24 -12.16 -1.57
C GLU A 92 0.13 -11.97 -2.24
#